data_AF-A0A529LUF8-F1
#
_entry.id   AF-A0A529LUF8-F1
#
_cell.length_a   1.000
_cell.length_b   1.000
_cell.length_c   1.000
_cell.angle_alpha   90.00
_cell.angle_beta   90.00
_cell.angle_gamma   90.00
#
_symmetry.space_group_name_H-M   'P 1'
#
loop_
_entity.id
_entity.type
_entity.pdbx_description
1 polymer ?
#
loop_
_entity_poly.entity_id
_entity_poly.type
_entity_poly.pdbx_seq_one_letter_code
_entity_poly.pdbx_strand_id
1 'polypeptide(L)'
;IKLLTGVMPRTSGEVIWEGKPAALATPHEAMALGINAVHQEVVLCRHLTVAANMFLGEEESRFGLLQQRAMVKEAQKIIDGLGFDLPAHVVLGDLTIGQQQLIAAARATVRGTKFLIFDEPTAYLTRKEADQLFKLIRRLKGEGVTIIYISHRMEEVFELADRVSVLRDGTLVGTRNIAETDEAEL
;
A
#
# COMPACT_ATOMS: atom_id res chain seq x y z
N ILE A 1 -8.44 3.39 8.91
CA ILE A 1 -7.56 4.02 7.88
C ILE A 1 -7.39 5.52 8.11
N LYS A 2 -8.46 6.34 7.94
CA LYS A 2 -8.38 7.81 7.99
C LYS A 2 -7.71 8.41 9.23
N LEU A 3 -7.86 7.76 10.40
CA LEU A 3 -7.20 8.14 11.64
C LEU A 3 -5.68 7.91 11.60
N LEU A 4 -5.24 6.78 11.05
CA LEU A 4 -3.81 6.41 10.96
C LEU A 4 -3.08 7.23 9.89
N THR A 5 -3.79 7.65 8.85
CA THR A 5 -3.25 8.50 7.78
C THR A 5 -3.41 9.98 8.06
N GLY A 6 -3.86 10.37 9.27
CA GLY A 6 -4.02 11.78 9.68
C GLY A 6 -5.00 12.61 8.85
N VAL A 7 -5.91 11.96 8.11
CA VAL A 7 -6.95 12.64 7.33
C VAL A 7 -8.10 13.10 8.22
N MET A 8 -8.32 12.40 9.34
CA MET A 8 -9.37 12.69 10.29
C MET A 8 -8.79 12.67 11.71
N PRO A 9 -9.08 13.67 12.55
CA PRO A 9 -8.65 13.65 13.94
C PRO A 9 -9.41 12.58 14.72
N ARG A 10 -8.74 11.95 15.68
CA ARG A 10 -9.39 11.03 16.63
C ARG A 10 -10.22 11.80 17.65
N THR A 11 -11.37 11.25 18.03
CA THR A 11 -12.20 11.80 19.11
C THR A 11 -11.74 11.34 20.49
N SER A 12 -11.18 10.13 20.59
CA SER A 12 -10.68 9.53 21.83
C SER A 12 -9.61 8.47 21.54
N GLY A 13 -8.99 7.93 22.59
CA GLY A 13 -7.93 6.93 22.50
C GLY A 13 -6.55 7.50 22.18
N GLU A 14 -5.58 6.61 22.06
CA GLU A 14 -4.18 6.95 21.76
C GLU A 14 -3.63 6.08 20.63
N VAL A 15 -2.66 6.63 19.91
CA VAL A 15 -1.83 5.87 18.96
C VAL A 15 -0.41 5.90 19.50
N ILE A 16 0.20 4.73 19.63
CA ILE A 16 1.58 4.57 20.09
C ILE A 16 2.40 4.06 18.92
N TRP A 17 3.40 4.84 18.52
CA TRP A 17 4.34 4.50 17.44
C TRP A 17 5.74 4.31 18.01
N GLU A 18 6.32 3.12 17.85
CA GLU A 18 7.66 2.77 18.36
C GLU A 18 7.83 3.16 19.86
N GLY A 19 6.77 2.93 20.66
CA GLY A 19 6.76 3.22 22.11
C GLY A 19 6.49 4.68 22.49
N LYS A 20 6.24 5.57 21.53
CA LYS A 20 5.94 6.99 21.79
C LYS A 20 4.53 7.35 21.32
N PRO A 21 3.80 8.21 22.05
CA PRO A 21 2.53 8.74 21.56
C PRO A 21 2.69 9.45 20.22
N ALA A 22 1.86 9.11 19.25
CA ALA A 22 1.77 9.74 17.95
C ALA A 22 0.44 10.49 17.81
N ALA A 23 0.52 11.77 17.45
CA ALA A 23 -0.67 12.58 17.23
C ALA A 23 -1.41 12.17 15.95
N LEU A 24 -0.69 12.04 14.83
CA LEU A 24 -1.27 11.77 13.51
C LEU A 24 -2.39 12.77 13.19
N ALA A 25 -2.14 14.06 13.43
CA ALA A 25 -3.14 15.11 13.23
C ALA A 25 -3.25 15.55 11.77
N THR A 26 -2.22 15.27 10.97
CA THR A 26 -2.17 15.61 9.54
C THR A 26 -1.59 14.46 8.71
N PRO A 27 -1.89 14.39 7.40
CA PRO A 27 -1.30 13.39 6.53
C PRO A 27 0.23 13.48 6.44
N HIS A 28 0.77 14.70 6.56
CA HIS A 28 2.21 14.91 6.52
C HIS A 28 2.91 14.28 7.73
N GLU A 29 2.32 14.36 8.92
CA GLU A 29 2.83 13.67 10.12
C GLU A 29 2.86 12.15 9.95
N ALA A 30 1.77 11.57 9.41
CA ALA A 30 1.71 10.14 9.14
C ALA A 30 2.77 9.71 8.11
N MET A 31 2.91 10.45 7.02
CA MET A 31 3.93 10.19 6.00
C MET A 31 5.36 10.30 6.55
N ALA A 32 5.64 11.29 7.40
CA ALA A 32 6.95 11.45 8.04
C ALA A 32 7.33 10.27 8.96
N LEU A 33 6.33 9.56 9.50
CA LEU A 33 6.53 8.32 10.26
C LEU A 33 6.64 7.07 9.36
N GLY A 34 6.49 7.22 8.05
CA GLY A 34 6.47 6.12 7.09
C GLY A 34 5.15 5.35 7.06
N ILE A 35 4.05 5.98 7.46
CA ILE A 35 2.68 5.44 7.40
C ILE A 35 2.07 5.83 6.06
N ASN A 36 1.76 4.84 5.22
CA ASN A 36 1.13 5.03 3.93
C ASN A 36 -0.10 4.12 3.77
N ALA A 37 -1.01 4.51 2.87
CA ALA A 37 -2.19 3.73 2.53
C ALA A 37 -2.39 3.67 1.02
N VAL A 38 -2.81 2.51 0.54
CA VAL A 38 -3.30 2.26 -0.81
C VAL A 38 -4.80 2.07 -0.68
N HIS A 39 -5.54 3.06 -1.14
CA HIS A 39 -7.00 3.07 -1.09
C HIS A 39 -7.60 2.23 -2.23
N GLN A 40 -8.88 1.87 -2.07
CA GLN A 40 -9.66 1.15 -3.08
C GLN A 40 -9.73 1.91 -4.42
N GLU A 41 -9.82 3.25 -4.37
CA GLU A 41 -9.76 4.10 -5.56
C GLU A 41 -8.32 4.55 -5.85
N VAL A 42 -7.86 4.27 -7.07
CA VAL A 42 -6.54 4.69 -7.54
C VAL A 42 -6.50 6.19 -7.79
N VAL A 43 -5.90 6.93 -6.86
CA VAL A 43 -5.61 8.36 -7.05
C VAL A 43 -4.22 8.52 -7.66
N LEU A 44 -4.13 8.30 -8.97
CA LEU A 44 -2.92 8.51 -9.77
C LEU A 44 -3.17 9.47 -10.94
N CYS A 45 -2.12 10.15 -11.39
CA CYS A 45 -2.18 11.08 -12.51
C CYS A 45 -2.14 10.31 -13.83
N ARG A 46 -3.33 10.11 -14.42
CA ARG A 46 -3.51 9.32 -15.66
C ARG A 46 -2.70 9.81 -16.87
N HIS A 47 -2.40 11.10 -16.94
CA HIS A 47 -1.64 11.71 -18.03
C HIS A 47 -0.12 11.65 -17.83
N LEU A 48 0.33 11.22 -16.65
CA LEU A 48 1.75 11.04 -16.36
C LEU A 48 2.18 9.61 -16.66
N THR A 49 3.47 9.42 -16.89
CA THR A 49 4.04 8.08 -17.03
C THR A 49 3.98 7.32 -15.72
N VAL A 50 4.14 6.00 -15.80
CA VAL A 50 4.22 5.12 -14.62
C VAL A 50 5.35 5.59 -13.70
N ALA A 51 6.55 5.82 -14.23
CA ALA A 51 7.68 6.32 -13.46
C ALA A 51 7.38 7.68 -12.80
N ALA A 52 6.77 8.62 -13.52
CA ALA A 52 6.40 9.91 -12.94
C ALA A 52 5.39 9.77 -11.80
N ASN A 53 4.41 8.87 -11.92
CA ASN A 53 3.47 8.57 -10.83
C ASN A 53 4.15 7.96 -9.61
N MET A 54 5.09 7.03 -9.81
CA MET A 54 5.79 6.35 -8.72
C MET A 54 6.63 7.31 -7.87
N PHE A 55 7.25 8.31 -8.50
CA PHE A 55 8.12 9.29 -7.83
C PHE A 55 7.45 10.64 -7.56
N LEU A 56 6.14 10.79 -7.80
CA LEU A 56 5.44 12.05 -7.61
C LEU A 56 5.49 12.48 -6.14
N GLY A 57 6.08 13.66 -5.90
CA GLY A 57 6.38 14.26 -4.59
C GLY A 57 7.73 13.86 -3.99
N GLU A 58 8.48 12.98 -4.65
CA GLU A 58 9.82 12.50 -4.26
C GLU A 58 10.75 12.56 -5.48
N GLU A 59 10.59 13.59 -6.30
CA GLU A 59 11.32 13.71 -7.55
C GLU A 59 12.82 13.89 -7.34
N GLU A 60 13.61 13.01 -7.95
CA GLU A 60 15.07 13.19 -7.97
C GLU A 60 15.44 14.36 -8.88
N SER A 61 16.01 15.40 -8.29
CA SER A 61 16.56 16.53 -9.03
C SER A 61 18.05 16.71 -8.72
N ARG A 62 18.81 17.07 -9.75
CA ARG A 62 20.24 17.40 -9.63
C ARG A 62 20.48 18.75 -10.29
N PHE A 63 21.01 19.70 -9.53
CA PHE A 63 21.18 21.10 -9.96
C PHE A 63 19.88 21.73 -10.50
N GLY A 64 18.72 21.40 -9.91
CA GLY A 64 17.41 21.88 -10.33
C GLY A 64 16.81 21.18 -11.57
N LEU A 65 17.52 20.20 -12.15
CA LEU A 65 17.03 19.43 -13.29
C LEU A 65 16.53 18.05 -12.85
N LEU A 66 15.31 17.72 -13.25
CA LEU A 66 14.67 16.44 -13.01
C LEU A 66 15.47 15.30 -13.66
N GLN A 67 15.80 14.26 -12.88
CA GLN A 67 16.56 13.10 -13.35
C GLN A 67 15.63 12.03 -13.94
N GLN A 68 14.87 12.41 -14.97
CA GLN A 68 13.83 11.55 -15.55
C GLN A 68 14.35 10.17 -15.97
N ARG A 69 15.55 10.09 -16.57
CA ARG A 69 16.15 8.80 -16.97
C ARG A 69 16.49 7.91 -15.77
N ALA A 70 16.94 8.50 -14.67
CA ALA A 70 17.24 7.77 -13.44
C ALA A 70 15.95 7.24 -12.81
N MET A 71 14.93 8.10 -12.70
CA MET A 71 13.60 7.72 -12.20
C MET A 71 12.97 6.60 -13.02
N VAL A 72 13.03 6.67 -14.35
CA VAL A 72 12.51 5.59 -15.22
C VAL A 72 13.26 4.28 -14.98
N LYS A 73 14.60 4.33 -14.85
CA LYS A 73 15.41 3.14 -14.59
C LYS A 73 15.09 2.51 -13.24
N GLU A 74 14.96 3.32 -12.19
CA GLU A 74 14.64 2.81 -10.85
C GLU A 74 13.19 2.31 -10.76
N ALA A 75 12.23 3.02 -11.37
CA ALA A 75 10.86 2.53 -11.50
C ALA A 75 10.83 1.17 -12.21
N GLN A 76 11.55 1.01 -13.33
CA GLN A 76 11.59 -0.26 -14.06
C GLN A 76 12.14 -1.38 -13.18
N LYS A 77 13.23 -1.14 -12.45
CA LYS A 77 13.81 -2.13 -11.52
C LYS A 77 12.80 -2.58 -10.45
N ILE A 78 12.03 -1.64 -9.90
CA ILE A 78 10.97 -1.96 -8.93
C ILE A 78 9.91 -2.81 -9.62
N ILE A 79 9.38 -2.37 -10.76
CA ILE A 79 8.31 -3.07 -11.50
C ILE A 79 8.74 -4.50 -11.91
N ASP A 80 9.96 -4.66 -12.42
CA ASP A 80 10.54 -5.95 -12.79
C ASP A 80 10.67 -6.88 -11.58
N GLY A 81 11.09 -6.33 -10.42
CA GLY A 81 11.17 -7.06 -9.16
C GLY A 81 9.82 -7.56 -8.64
N LEU A 82 8.72 -6.97 -9.11
CA LEU A 82 7.36 -7.40 -8.81
C LEU A 82 6.80 -8.41 -9.83
N GLY A 83 7.55 -8.66 -10.91
CA GLY A 83 7.16 -9.59 -11.97
C GLY A 83 6.05 -9.06 -12.86
N PHE A 84 5.99 -7.73 -13.04
CA PHE A 84 5.09 -7.09 -13.98
C PHE A 84 5.81 -6.83 -15.30
N ASP A 85 5.30 -7.38 -16.40
CA ASP A 85 5.76 -7.03 -17.75
C ASP A 85 5.19 -5.66 -18.16
N LEU A 86 5.61 -4.60 -17.48
CA LEU A 86 5.08 -3.25 -17.65
C LEU A 86 6.22 -2.23 -17.80
N PRO A 87 6.30 -1.49 -18.92
CA PRO A 87 7.36 -0.52 -19.09
C PRO A 87 7.10 0.76 -18.29
N ALA A 88 8.05 1.19 -17.47
CA ALA A 88 7.91 2.36 -16.60
C ALA A 88 7.72 3.70 -17.33
N HIS A 89 7.99 3.75 -18.63
CA HIS A 89 7.91 4.96 -19.45
C HIS A 89 6.53 5.16 -20.10
N VAL A 90 5.63 4.17 -20.07
CA VAL A 90 4.29 4.32 -20.66
C VAL A 90 3.41 5.24 -19.84
N VAL A 91 2.41 5.83 -20.49
CA VAL A 91 1.40 6.67 -19.84
C VAL A 91 0.49 5.77 -18.99
N LEU A 92 0.27 6.17 -17.74
CA LEU A 92 -0.50 5.37 -16.78
C LEU A 92 -1.95 5.15 -17.25
N GLY A 93 -2.55 6.16 -17.91
CA GLY A 93 -3.92 6.11 -18.41
C GLY A 93 -4.19 5.05 -19.48
N ASP A 94 -3.14 4.53 -20.12
CA ASP A 94 -3.23 3.46 -21.13
C ASP A 94 -3.25 2.05 -20.50
N LEU A 95 -3.02 1.96 -19.19
CA LEU A 95 -3.03 0.72 -18.44
C LEU A 95 -4.44 0.32 -18.01
N THR A 96 -4.66 -0.98 -17.84
CA THR A 96 -5.88 -1.50 -17.19
C THR A 96 -5.98 -1.00 -15.75
N ILE A 97 -7.19 -0.97 -15.18
CA ILE A 97 -7.41 -0.57 -13.79
C ILE A 97 -6.58 -1.44 -12.82
N GLY A 98 -6.48 -2.75 -13.09
CA GLY A 98 -5.68 -3.65 -12.27
C GLY A 98 -4.19 -3.33 -12.30
N GLN A 99 -3.63 -3.06 -13.47
CA GLN A 99 -2.26 -2.56 -13.59
C GLN A 99 -2.06 -1.23 -12.86
N GLN A 100 -3.02 -0.29 -12.92
CA GLN A 100 -2.93 0.98 -12.19
C GLN A 100 -2.91 0.76 -10.67
N GLN A 101 -3.70 -0.19 -10.16
CA GLN A 101 -3.71 -0.58 -8.75
C GLN A 101 -2.35 -1.16 -8.31
N LEU A 102 -1.74 -2.00 -9.15
CA LEU A 102 -0.41 -2.55 -8.91
C LEU A 102 0.65 -1.44 -8.88
N ILE A 103 0.56 -0.44 -9.76
CA ILE A 103 1.44 0.73 -9.71
C ILE A 103 1.19 1.57 -8.45
N ALA A 104 -0.05 1.73 -8.00
CA ALA A 104 -0.35 2.41 -6.73
C ALA A 104 0.29 1.69 -5.54
N ALA A 105 0.24 0.35 -5.52
CA ALA A 105 0.92 -0.47 -4.53
C ALA A 105 2.45 -0.33 -4.60
N ALA A 106 3.02 -0.37 -5.81
CA ALA A 106 4.46 -0.20 -6.03
C ALA A 106 4.95 1.21 -5.62
N ARG A 107 4.16 2.25 -5.89
CA ARG A 107 4.47 3.63 -5.44
C ARG A 107 4.64 3.71 -3.93
N ALA A 108 3.81 2.98 -3.17
CA ALA A 108 3.92 2.98 -1.71
C ALA A 108 5.25 2.39 -1.22
N THR A 109 5.95 1.58 -2.02
CA THR A 109 7.26 1.01 -1.63
C THR A 109 8.41 1.99 -1.76
N VAL A 110 8.28 3.00 -2.64
CA VAL A 110 9.34 4.01 -2.88
C VAL A 110 9.53 4.93 -1.65
N ARG A 111 8.49 5.08 -0.83
CA ARG A 111 8.40 6.13 0.21
C ARG A 111 9.04 5.81 1.57
N GLY A 112 10.01 4.89 1.63
CA GLY A 112 10.60 4.48 2.92
C GLY A 112 9.55 3.98 3.91
N THR A 113 8.50 3.33 3.39
CA THR A 113 7.31 2.94 4.15
C THR A 113 7.67 1.93 5.23
N LYS A 114 7.31 2.25 6.48
CA LYS A 114 7.41 1.34 7.62
C LYS A 114 6.09 0.64 7.91
N PHE A 115 4.97 1.30 7.58
CA PHE A 115 3.62 0.81 7.82
C PHE A 115 2.73 1.11 6.62
N LEU A 116 2.16 0.05 6.05
CA LEU A 116 1.35 0.14 4.83
C LEU A 116 -0.05 -0.42 5.08
N ILE A 117 -1.05 0.33 4.66
CA ILE A 117 -2.45 -0.10 4.71
C ILE A 117 -2.91 -0.38 3.28
N PHE A 118 -3.47 -1.56 3.03
CA PHE A 118 -4.17 -1.88 1.79
C PHE A 118 -5.66 -1.99 2.06
N ASP A 119 -6.46 -1.22 1.33
CA ASP A 119 -7.92 -1.16 1.45
C ASP A 119 -8.59 -1.85 0.26
N GLU A 120 -9.07 -3.08 0.45
CA GLU A 120 -9.67 -3.93 -0.58
C GLU A 120 -8.90 -3.93 -1.93
N PRO A 121 -7.59 -4.19 -1.91
CA PRO A 121 -6.73 -3.87 -3.06
C PRO A 121 -6.91 -4.81 -4.26
N THR A 122 -7.67 -5.89 -4.11
CA THR A 122 -7.93 -6.91 -5.13
C THR A 122 -9.27 -6.76 -5.82
N ALA A 123 -10.10 -5.78 -5.43
CA ALA A 123 -11.48 -5.63 -5.93
C ALA A 123 -11.58 -5.55 -7.47
N TYR A 124 -10.55 -4.99 -8.13
CA TYR A 124 -10.47 -4.83 -9.59
C TYR A 124 -9.39 -5.71 -10.24
N LEU A 125 -8.80 -6.64 -9.49
CA LEU A 125 -7.69 -7.47 -9.95
C LEU A 125 -8.19 -8.82 -10.47
N THR A 126 -7.60 -9.26 -11.58
CA THR A 126 -7.65 -10.68 -11.97
C THR A 126 -6.86 -11.54 -10.98
N ARG A 127 -7.10 -12.85 -10.96
CA ARG A 127 -6.34 -13.78 -10.08
C ARG A 127 -4.83 -13.65 -10.27
N LYS A 128 -4.36 -13.52 -11.52
CA LYS A 128 -2.93 -13.34 -11.82
C LYS A 128 -2.37 -12.04 -11.21
N GLU A 129 -3.12 -10.94 -11.27
CA GLU A 129 -2.71 -9.66 -10.70
C GLU A 129 -2.75 -9.67 -9.17
N ALA A 130 -3.74 -10.33 -8.58
CA ALA A 130 -3.81 -10.54 -7.14
C ALA A 130 -2.58 -11.34 -6.63
N ASP A 131 -2.21 -12.42 -7.32
CA ASP A 131 -1.01 -13.21 -6.98
C ASP A 131 0.27 -12.35 -7.01
N GLN A 132 0.36 -11.39 -7.95
CA GLN A 132 1.48 -10.47 -8.02
C GLN A 132 1.47 -9.44 -6.88
N LEU A 133 0.30 -8.91 -6.52
CA LEU A 133 0.15 -8.07 -5.33
C LEU A 133 0.56 -8.83 -4.05
N PHE A 134 0.19 -10.11 -3.94
CA PHE A 134 0.53 -10.93 -2.79
C PHE A 134 2.04 -11.18 -2.68
N LYS A 135 2.72 -11.39 -3.82
CA LYS A 135 4.19 -11.42 -3.87
C LYS A 135 4.81 -10.12 -3.38
N LEU A 136 4.27 -8.97 -3.80
CA LEU A 136 4.72 -7.66 -3.32
C LEU A 136 4.57 -7.54 -1.79
N ILE A 137 3.39 -7.87 -1.27
CA ILE A 137 3.09 -7.83 0.17
C ILE A 137 4.05 -8.72 0.96
N ARG A 138 4.29 -9.95 0.51
CA ARG A 138 5.23 -10.88 1.15
C ARG A 138 6.66 -10.35 1.15
N ARG A 139 7.09 -9.75 0.04
CA ARG A 139 8.42 -9.11 -0.05
C ARG A 139 8.56 -7.97 0.96
N LEU A 140 7.60 -7.05 1.00
CA LEU A 140 7.60 -5.92 1.93
C LEU A 140 7.60 -6.38 3.40
N LYS A 141 6.80 -7.40 3.72
CA LYS A 141 6.82 -8.03 5.04
C LYS A 141 8.21 -8.59 5.37
N GLY A 142 8.88 -9.25 4.43
CA GLY A 142 10.25 -9.74 4.58
C GLY A 142 11.29 -8.63 4.75
N GLU A 143 11.02 -7.43 4.23
CA GLU A 143 11.83 -6.22 4.41
C GLU A 143 11.53 -5.49 5.74
N GLY A 144 10.63 -6.03 6.57
CA GLY A 144 10.29 -5.47 7.88
C GLY A 144 9.17 -4.43 7.88
N VAL A 145 8.46 -4.27 6.76
CA VAL A 145 7.29 -3.39 6.66
C VAL A 145 6.10 -4.03 7.36
N THR A 146 5.45 -3.29 8.27
CA THR A 146 4.19 -3.72 8.89
C THR A 146 3.04 -3.45 7.93
N ILE A 147 2.16 -4.42 7.73
CA ILE A 147 1.06 -4.32 6.76
C ILE A 147 -0.28 -4.54 7.45
N ILE A 148 -1.22 -3.62 7.26
CA ILE A 148 -2.65 -3.85 7.48
C ILE A 148 -3.27 -4.14 6.11
N TYR A 149 -3.87 -5.32 5.97
CA TYR A 149 -4.61 -5.71 4.78
C TYR A 149 -6.10 -5.83 5.12
N ILE A 150 -6.93 -5.04 4.45
CA ILE A 150 -8.38 -5.02 4.66
C ILE A 150 -9.01 -5.74 3.48
N SER A 151 -9.76 -6.80 3.78
CA SER A 151 -10.47 -7.59 2.79
C SER A 151 -11.69 -8.25 3.41
N HIS A 152 -12.73 -8.43 2.60
CA HIS A 152 -13.89 -9.25 2.90
C HIS A 152 -13.79 -10.64 2.27
N ARG A 153 -12.66 -10.96 1.62
CA ARG A 153 -12.43 -12.24 0.94
C ARG A 153 -11.56 -13.14 1.81
N MET A 154 -12.16 -14.20 2.32
CA MET A 154 -11.52 -15.05 3.32
C MET A 154 -10.25 -15.76 2.80
N GLU A 155 -10.26 -16.17 1.52
CA GLU A 155 -9.07 -16.73 0.86
C GLU A 155 -7.84 -15.83 1.01
N GLU A 156 -7.99 -14.51 0.87
CA GLU A 156 -6.89 -13.55 0.95
C GLU A 156 -6.39 -13.37 2.38
N VAL A 157 -7.33 -13.39 3.33
CA VAL A 157 -7.04 -13.28 4.77
C VAL A 157 -6.17 -14.47 5.21
N PHE A 158 -6.59 -15.69 4.87
CA PHE A 158 -5.83 -16.91 5.20
C PHE A 158 -4.50 -17.00 4.45
N GLU A 159 -4.40 -16.44 3.25
CA GLU A 159 -3.17 -16.47 2.46
C GLU A 159 -2.09 -15.49 2.95
N LEU A 160 -2.47 -14.33 3.50
CA LEU A 160 -1.56 -13.23 3.77
C LEU A 160 -1.33 -12.94 5.25
N ALA A 161 -2.38 -13.05 6.07
CA ALA A 161 -2.36 -12.49 7.41
C ALA A 161 -1.71 -13.44 8.43
N ASP A 162 -0.98 -12.88 9.39
CA ASP A 162 -0.57 -13.61 10.59
C ASP A 162 -1.70 -13.63 11.64
N ARG A 163 -2.46 -12.53 11.68
CA ARG A 163 -3.53 -12.27 12.64
C ARG A 163 -4.65 -11.48 11.97
N VAL A 164 -5.89 -11.83 12.28
CA VAL A 164 -7.10 -11.16 11.78
C VAL A 164 -7.86 -10.54 12.93
N SER A 165 -8.43 -9.36 12.68
CA SER A 165 -9.35 -8.67 13.59
C SER A 165 -10.65 -8.38 12.85
N VAL A 166 -11.78 -8.82 13.42
CA VAL A 166 -13.11 -8.64 12.83
C VAL A 166 -13.79 -7.45 13.48
N LEU A 167 -14.20 -6.48 12.67
CA LEU A 167 -14.96 -5.33 13.11
C LEU A 167 -16.42 -5.45 12.65
N ARG A 168 -17.36 -5.22 13.56
CA ARG A 168 -18.80 -5.18 13.29
C ARG A 168 -19.41 -3.95 13.94
N ASP A 169 -20.18 -3.18 13.17
CA ASP A 169 -20.85 -1.97 13.63
C ASP A 169 -19.90 -0.97 14.33
N GLY A 170 -18.66 -0.87 13.83
CA GLY A 170 -17.61 0.02 14.39
C GLY A 170 -16.90 -0.54 15.63
N THR A 171 -17.21 -1.77 16.04
CA THR A 171 -16.68 -2.40 17.25
C THR A 171 -15.83 -3.62 16.91
N LEU A 172 -14.72 -3.82 17.63
CA LEU A 172 -13.92 -5.04 17.52
C LEU A 172 -14.67 -6.21 18.15
N VAL A 173 -15.05 -7.21 17.35
CA VAL A 173 -15.75 -8.41 17.82
C VAL A 173 -14.76 -9.48 18.27
N GLY A 174 -13.61 -9.57 17.60
CA GLY A 174 -12.59 -10.55 17.94
C GLY A 174 -11.30 -10.36 17.17
N THR A 175 -10.23 -10.91 17.72
CA THR A 175 -8.93 -11.04 17.08
C THR A 175 -8.50 -12.50 17.19
N ARG A 176 -7.98 -13.07 16.11
CA ARG A 176 -7.53 -14.47 16.05
C ARG A 176 -6.21 -14.57 15.30
N ASN A 177 -5.35 -15.50 15.71
CA ASN A 177 -4.19 -15.87 14.93
C ASN A 177 -4.65 -16.77 13.78
N ILE A 178 -4.17 -16.51 12.57
CA ILE A 178 -4.61 -17.26 11.38
C ILE A 178 -4.20 -18.74 11.46
N ALA A 179 -3.07 -19.04 12.09
CA ALA A 179 -2.60 -20.41 12.28
C ALA A 179 -3.46 -21.26 13.24
N GLU A 180 -4.36 -20.63 14.02
CA GLU A 180 -5.13 -21.26 15.09
C GLU A 180 -6.64 -21.19 14.83
N THR A 181 -7.07 -20.82 13.63
CA THR A 181 -8.49 -20.62 13.30
C THR A 181 -8.82 -21.10 11.89
N ASP A 182 -10.11 -21.22 11.60
CA ASP A 182 -10.62 -21.58 10.27
C ASP A 182 -11.76 -20.64 9.83
N GLU A 183 -12.24 -20.82 8.60
CA GLU A 183 -13.29 -19.97 8.02
C GLU A 183 -14.63 -20.07 8.75
N ALA A 184 -14.92 -21.16 9.45
CA ALA A 184 -16.16 -21.32 10.20
C ALA A 184 -16.11 -20.60 11.56
N GLU A 185 -14.91 -20.34 12.09
CA GLU A 185 -14.68 -19.65 13.35
C GLU A 185 -14.56 -18.12 13.25
N LEU A 186 -14.42 -17.57 12.04
CA LEU A 186 -14.31 -16.14 11.72
C LEU A 186 -15.64 -15.53 11.28
#